data_AF-A0A536C4F2-F1
#
_entry.id   AF-A0A536C4F2-F1
#
_cell.length_a   1.000
_cell.length_b   1.000
_cell.length_c   1.000
_cell.angle_alpha   90.00
_cell.angle_beta   90.00
_cell.angle_gamma   90.00
#
_symmetry.space_group_name_H-M   'P 1'
#
loop_
_entity.id
_entity.type
_entity.pdbx_description
1 polymer ?
#
loop_
_entity_poly.entity_id
_entity_poly.type
_entity_poly.pdbx_seq_one_letter_code
_entity_poly.pdbx_strand_id
1 'polypeptide(L)'
;MAAGRSIWSSCSGAHTGECEEIAGKVGGLATIIGARISGVAGPGEVLTSATVRDLRAGSGLQFDDRGVHQLKGVPGEWRLFSAS
;
A
#
# COMPACT_ATOMS: atom_id res chain seq x y z
N MET A 1 22.34 -8.80 27.20
CA MET A 1 21.29 -7.78 27.10
C MET A 1 20.67 -7.86 25.72
N ALA A 2 19.45 -8.40 25.61
CA ALA A 2 18.72 -8.42 24.34
C ALA A 2 18.08 -7.05 24.13
N ALA A 3 18.40 -6.38 23.02
CA ALA A 3 17.72 -5.15 22.63
C ALA A 3 16.21 -5.42 22.53
N GLY A 4 15.42 -4.65 23.30
CA GLY A 4 13.97 -4.81 23.39
C GLY A 4 13.34 -4.70 22.02
N ARG A 5 12.55 -5.71 21.63
CA ARG A 5 11.67 -5.62 20.47
C ARG A 5 10.72 -4.46 20.70
N SER A 6 10.82 -3.43 19.86
CA SER A 6 9.93 -2.29 19.87
C SER A 6 8.48 -2.74 19.69
N ILE A 7 7.57 -2.19 20.49
CA ILE A 7 6.11 -2.41 20.41
C ILE A 7 5.46 -1.73 19.17
N TRP A 8 6.27 -1.14 18.30
CA TRP A 8 5.81 -0.45 17.10
C TRP A 8 5.51 -1.46 15.99
N SER A 9 4.26 -1.50 15.54
CA SER A 9 3.84 -2.19 14.33
C SER A 9 3.81 -1.20 13.16
N SER A 10 4.20 -1.64 11.97
CA SER A 10 4.15 -0.83 10.75
C SER A 10 2.81 -1.00 10.03
N CYS A 11 2.24 0.09 9.51
CA CYS A 11 1.08 0.08 8.61
C CYS A 11 1.58 0.40 7.21
N SER A 12 1.53 -0.56 6.28
CA SER A 12 2.17 -0.43 4.97
C SER A 12 1.15 -0.46 3.84
N GLY A 13 1.40 0.35 2.81
CA GLY A 13 0.56 0.46 1.63
C GLY A 13 1.38 0.43 0.36
N ALA A 14 0.98 -0.38 -0.62
CA ALA A 14 1.65 -0.45 -1.92
C ALA A 14 0.67 -0.16 -3.07
N HIS A 15 1.12 0.70 -3.97
CA HIS A 15 0.47 0.97 -5.24
C HIS A 15 1.53 1.22 -6.32
N THR A 16 1.14 1.03 -7.57
CA THR A 16 1.98 1.28 -8.73
C THR A 16 1.18 1.98 -9.82
N GLY A 17 1.82 2.95 -10.44
CA GLY A 17 1.24 3.85 -11.43
C GLY A 17 2.26 4.93 -11.81
N GLU A 18 1.83 5.88 -12.61
CA GLU A 18 2.68 6.98 -13.06
C GLU A 18 3.14 7.86 -11.89
N CYS A 19 4.43 8.19 -11.90
CA CYS A 19 5.06 9.08 -10.94
C CYS A 19 6.15 9.89 -11.63
N GLU A 20 6.52 11.01 -11.03
CA GLU A 20 7.50 11.94 -11.56
C GLU A 20 8.53 12.31 -10.48
N GLU A 21 9.74 12.67 -10.90
CA GLU A 21 10.71 13.27 -9.99
C GLU A 21 10.51 14.80 -9.96
N ILE A 22 10.22 15.34 -8.77
CA ILE A 22 9.97 16.74 -8.53
C ILE A 22 10.95 17.20 -7.45
N ALA A 23 11.93 18.02 -7.83
CA ALA A 23 12.96 18.55 -6.92
C ALA A 23 13.65 17.46 -6.08
N GLY A 24 14.05 16.34 -6.70
CA GLY A 24 14.74 15.23 -6.04
C GLY A 24 13.84 14.32 -5.18
N LYS A 25 12.51 14.44 -5.32
CA LYS A 25 11.53 13.60 -4.63
C LYS A 25 10.58 12.96 -5.64
N VAL A 26 10.13 11.74 -5.35
CA VAL A 26 9.07 11.10 -6.15
C VAL A 26 7.71 11.70 -5.77
N GLY A 27 6.98 12.19 -6.78
CA GLY A 27 5.64 12.76 -6.67
C GLY A 27 4.66 12.11 -7.66
N GLY A 28 3.41 12.58 -7.64
CA GLY A 28 2.36 12.11 -8.52
C GLY A 28 1.23 11.37 -7.80
N LEU A 29 0.21 10.99 -8.56
CA LEU A 29 -0.98 10.36 -7.99
C LEU A 29 -0.66 8.99 -7.37
N ALA A 30 0.28 8.24 -7.96
CA ALA A 30 0.63 6.91 -7.47
C ALA A 30 1.21 6.95 -6.04
N THR A 31 2.02 7.96 -5.71
CA THR A 31 2.59 8.10 -4.35
C THR A 31 1.52 8.51 -3.33
N ILE A 32 0.58 9.38 -3.73
CA ILE A 32 -0.56 9.76 -2.89
C ILE A 32 -1.43 8.54 -2.60
N ILE A 33 -1.75 7.73 -3.62
CA ILE A 33 -2.54 6.50 -3.44
C ILE A 33 -1.83 5.54 -2.48
N GLY A 34 -0.54 5.29 -2.67
CA GLY A 34 0.24 4.43 -1.74
C GLY A 34 0.17 4.91 -0.29
N ALA A 35 0.30 6.23 -0.07
CA ALA A 35 0.15 6.82 1.25
C ALA A 35 -1.28 6.68 1.81
N ARG A 36 -2.31 6.78 0.98
CA ARG A 36 -3.71 6.56 1.42
C ARG A 36 -3.98 5.11 1.78
N ILE A 37 -3.42 4.16 1.03
CA ILE A 37 -3.53 2.73 1.34
C ILE A 37 -2.83 2.41 2.67
N SER A 38 -1.63 2.95 2.90
CA SER A 38 -0.93 2.80 4.19
C SER A 38 -1.75 3.36 5.36
N GLY A 39 -2.45 4.48 5.16
CA GLY A 39 -3.30 5.09 6.18
C GLY A 39 -4.56 4.30 6.55
N VAL A 40 -4.99 3.34 5.72
CA VAL A 40 -6.11 2.44 6.04
C VAL A 40 -5.64 1.05 6.50
N ALA A 41 -4.35 0.75 6.38
CA ALA A 41 -3.77 -0.52 6.80
C ALA A 41 -3.74 -0.64 8.33
N GLY A 42 -4.08 -1.81 8.83
CA GLY A 42 -3.98 -2.16 10.24
C GLY A 42 -2.53 -2.31 10.73
N PRO A 43 -2.33 -2.40 12.06
CA PRO A 43 -1.05 -2.74 12.68
C PRO A 43 -0.40 -4.00 12.08
N GLY A 44 0.79 -3.87 11.50
CA GLY A 44 1.54 -4.99 10.91
C GLY A 44 1.04 -5.45 9.54
N GLU A 45 0.06 -4.74 8.98
CA GLU A 45 -0.58 -5.10 7.74
C GLU A 45 0.10 -4.44 6.53
N VAL A 46 0.15 -5.19 5.42
CA VAL A 46 0.54 -4.69 4.11
C VAL A 46 -0.69 -4.72 3.20
N LEU A 47 -1.28 -3.55 2.94
CA LEU A 47 -2.35 -3.42 1.97
C LEU A 47 -1.83 -3.00 0.60
N THR A 48 -2.49 -3.45 -0.45
CA THR A 48 -2.12 -3.18 -1.83
C THR A 48 -3.34 -2.84 -2.68
N SER A 49 -3.13 -2.06 -3.74
CA SER A 49 -4.15 -1.86 -4.78
C SER A 49 -4.30 -3.09 -5.70
N ALA A 50 -5.43 -3.20 -6.40
CA ALA A 50 -5.64 -4.23 -7.44
C ALA A 50 -4.50 -4.30 -8.49
N THR A 51 -3.97 -3.15 -8.92
CA THR A 51 -2.87 -3.10 -9.91
C THR A 51 -1.62 -3.85 -9.44
N VAL A 52 -1.24 -3.71 -8.17
CA VAL A 52 -0.08 -4.41 -7.60
C VAL A 52 -0.32 -5.92 -7.57
N ARG A 53 -1.51 -6.34 -7.11
CA ARG A 53 -1.93 -7.74 -7.13
C ARG A 53 -1.83 -8.33 -8.53
N ASP A 54 -2.20 -7.59 -9.56
CA ASP A 54 -2.27 -8.09 -10.94
C ASP A 54 -0.89 -8.18 -11.61
N LEU A 55 0.10 -7.38 -11.16
CA LEU A 55 1.47 -7.43 -11.67
C LEU A 55 2.37 -8.49 -11.01
N ARG A 56 1.88 -9.24 -10.02
CA ARG A 56 2.68 -10.08 -9.11
C ARG A 56 3.29 -11.37 -9.70
N ALA A 57 3.22 -11.57 -11.01
CA ALA A 57 3.53 -12.87 -11.64
C ALA A 57 4.85 -13.48 -11.13
N GLY A 58 4.80 -14.72 -10.63
CA GLY A 58 5.97 -15.46 -10.15
C GLY A 58 6.48 -15.12 -8.74
N SER A 59 5.85 -14.22 -7.99
CA SER A 59 6.31 -13.79 -6.66
C SER A 59 6.00 -14.75 -5.50
N GLY A 60 5.04 -15.68 -5.67
CA GLY A 60 4.56 -16.53 -4.58
C GLY A 60 3.68 -15.82 -3.53
N LEU A 61 3.48 -14.49 -3.64
CA LEU A 61 2.65 -13.70 -2.74
C LEU A 61 1.16 -14.05 -2.87
N GLN A 62 0.50 -14.15 -1.72
CA GLN A 62 -0.94 -14.31 -1.62
C GLN A 62 -1.61 -12.95 -1.37
N PHE A 63 -2.86 -12.83 -1.82
CA PHE A 63 -3.62 -11.59 -1.76
C PHE A 63 -5.05 -11.87 -1.33
N ASP A 64 -5.40 -11.44 -0.11
CA ASP A 64 -6.74 -11.56 0.43
C ASP A 64 -7.53 -10.28 0.20
N ASP A 65 -8.75 -10.39 -0.35
CA ASP A 65 -9.64 -9.25 -0.61
C ASP A 65 -10.06 -8.59 0.70
N ARG A 66 -9.83 -7.28 0.83
CA ARG A 66 -10.21 -6.45 1.98
C ARG A 66 -11.32 -5.47 1.65
N GLY A 67 -12.04 -5.72 0.56
CA GLY A 67 -13.18 -4.96 0.13
C GLY A 67 -12.81 -3.66 -0.58
N VAL A 68 -13.84 -2.85 -0.82
CA VAL A 68 -13.77 -1.58 -1.53
C VAL A 68 -13.63 -0.43 -0.53
N HIS A 69 -12.71 0.49 -0.82
CA HIS A 69 -12.39 1.65 -0.01
C HIS A 69 -12.51 2.94 -0.83
N GLN A 70 -12.96 4.00 -0.19
CA GLN A 70 -12.86 5.37 -0.70
C GLN A 70 -11.60 6.01 -0.12
N LEU A 71 -10.64 6.36 -0.97
CA LEU A 71 -9.37 6.93 -0.54
C LEU A 71 -9.45 8.47 -0.55
N LYS A 72 -9.11 9.11 0.58
CA LYS A 72 -9.23 10.56 0.72
C LYS A 72 -8.50 11.33 -0.39
N GLY A 73 -9.26 12.09 -1.19
CA GLY A 73 -8.72 12.93 -2.26
C GLY A 73 -8.31 12.15 -3.51
N VAL A 74 -8.65 10.86 -3.61
CA VAL A 74 -8.46 10.05 -4.81
C VAL A 74 -9.85 9.70 -5.36
N PRO A 75 -10.16 10.03 -6.62
CA PRO A 75 -11.45 9.69 -7.21
C PRO A 75 -11.68 8.17 -7.29
N GLY A 76 -12.95 7.77 -7.20
CA GLY A 76 -13.40 6.41 -7.46
C GLY A 76 -13.28 5.45 -6.28
N GLU A 77 -13.68 4.21 -6.55
CA GLU A 77 -13.68 3.10 -5.61
C GLU A 77 -12.43 2.22 -5.78
N TRP A 78 -11.77 1.90 -4.67
CA TRP A 78 -10.50 1.18 -4.67
C TRP A 78 -10.64 -0.13 -3.91
N ARG A 79 -10.62 -1.25 -4.63
CA ARG A 79 -10.52 -2.56 -3.97
C ARG A 79 -9.09 -2.80 -3.49
N LEU A 80 -8.95 -3.12 -2.20
CA LEU A 80 -7.66 -3.33 -1.55
C LEU A 80 -7.46 -4.78 -1.18
N PHE A 81 -6.20 -5.20 -1.11
CA PHE A 81 -5.80 -6.56 -0.82
C PHE A 81 -4.70 -6.61 0.23
N SER A 82 -4.82 -7.51 1.19
CA SER A 82 -3.75 -7.81 2.13
C SER A 82 -2.77 -8.76 1.48
N ALA A 83 -1.49 -8.41 1.49
CA ALA A 83 -0.43 -9.27 0.97
C ALA A 83 0.23 -10.06 2.10
N SER A 84 0.57 -11.34 1.83
CA SER A 84 1.31 -12.24 2.73
C SER A 84 2.20 -13.19 1.95
#